data_AF-A0A1E8PWD4-F1
#
_entry.id   AF-A0A1E8PWD4-F1
#
_cell.length_a   1.000
_cell.length_b   1.000
_cell.length_c   1.000
_cell.angle_alpha   90.00
_cell.angle_beta   90.00
_cell.angle_gamma   90.00
#
_symmetry.space_group_name_H-M   'P 1'
#
loop_
_entity.id
_entity.type
_entity.pdbx_description
1 polymer ?
#
loop_
_entity_poly.entity_id
_entity_poly.type
_entity_poly.pdbx_seq_one_letter_code
_entity_poly.pdbx_strand_id
1 'polypeptide(L)'
;MRHRVIDGVDVSVASALDIDAPPLEEVVSWTCNFNANYPNNTKLMVIVTSPADADGCAIGEDLIRTAMRAFDQRPQWGSGPIPPTPLSGKDACAVAHHLRPAHQIDVLVDESTVASCMFTIDGSPLVDVAFAYRDPATLDVSPDQLMIDGHRVAGDATSGIFDMVVGDAFDNGNGAVVVALVSVSDFSLDMDRLRLVLDGIADQY
;
A
#
# COMPACT_ATOMS: atom_id res chain seq x y z
N MET A 1 -13.89 7.71 28.37
CA MET A 1 -13.53 6.56 27.49
C MET A 1 -13.73 5.28 28.28
N ARG A 2 -14.38 4.28 27.68
CA ARG A 2 -14.70 2.99 28.32
C ARG A 2 -14.01 1.88 27.53
N HIS A 3 -13.39 0.93 28.21
CA HIS A 3 -12.79 -0.26 27.59
C HIS A 3 -13.65 -1.49 27.86
N ARG A 4 -13.83 -2.34 26.86
CA ARG A 4 -14.62 -3.57 26.95
C ARG A 4 -14.02 -4.64 26.05
N VAL A 5 -14.21 -5.91 26.42
CA VAL A 5 -13.92 -7.04 25.53
C VAL A 5 -15.22 -7.44 24.83
N ILE A 6 -15.23 -7.41 23.50
CA ILE A 6 -16.34 -7.89 22.67
C ILE A 6 -15.81 -9.05 21.84
N ASP A 7 -16.41 -10.24 21.99
CA ASP A 7 -16.03 -11.44 21.23
C ASP A 7 -14.51 -11.73 21.26
N GLY A 8 -13.85 -11.45 22.39
CA GLY A 8 -12.41 -11.64 22.59
C GLY A 8 -11.50 -10.51 22.08
N VAL A 9 -12.06 -9.45 21.49
CA VAL A 9 -11.32 -8.28 20.98
C VAL A 9 -11.47 -7.10 21.95
N ASP A 10 -10.37 -6.37 22.20
CA ASP A 10 -10.41 -5.15 23.00
C ASP A 10 -11.03 -4.01 22.19
N VAL A 11 -12.13 -3.48 22.70
CA VAL A 11 -12.91 -2.41 22.10
C VAL A 11 -12.96 -1.23 23.07
N SER A 12 -12.42 -0.11 22.62
CA SER A 12 -12.59 1.17 23.32
C SER A 12 -13.72 1.98 22.73
N VAL A 13 -14.52 2.58 23.62
CA VAL A 13 -15.70 3.38 23.30
C VAL A 13 -15.55 4.77 23.88
N ALA A 14 -15.81 5.79 23.05
CA ALA A 14 -15.82 7.18 23.48
C ALA A 14 -17.07 7.88 22.96
N SER A 15 -17.91 8.36 23.86
CA SER A 15 -19.05 9.22 23.56
C SER A 15 -18.67 10.68 23.80
N ALA A 16 -19.04 11.56 22.88
CA ALA A 16 -18.95 13.00 23.08
C ALA A 16 -19.87 13.50 24.22
N LEU A 17 -20.85 12.69 24.63
CA LEU A 17 -21.70 12.98 25.79
C LEU A 17 -21.08 12.58 27.14
N ASP A 18 -19.98 11.82 27.14
CA ASP A 18 -19.31 11.37 28.37
C ASP A 18 -18.28 12.38 28.92
N ILE A 19 -17.97 13.46 28.18
CA ILE A 19 -16.91 14.43 28.51
C ILE A 19 -17.44 15.85 28.27
N ASP A 20 -17.57 16.65 29.33
CA ASP A 20 -17.94 18.09 29.29
C ASP A 20 -19.10 18.40 28.31
N ALA A 21 -20.10 17.53 28.29
CA ALA A 21 -21.23 17.67 27.39
C ALA A 21 -22.14 18.82 27.84
N PRO A 22 -22.62 19.67 26.92
CA PRO A 22 -23.68 20.62 27.24
C PRO A 22 -24.95 19.86 27.68
N PRO A 23 -25.91 20.54 28.34
CA PRO A 23 -27.20 19.94 28.66
C PRO A 23 -27.82 19.28 27.43
N LEU A 24 -28.46 18.12 27.60
CA LEU A 24 -29.06 17.33 26.49
C LEU A 24 -29.98 18.15 25.58
N GLU A 25 -30.63 19.17 26.15
CA GLU A 25 -31.53 20.11 25.46
C GLU A 25 -30.80 21.05 24.48
N GLU A 26 -29.49 21.25 24.65
CA GLU A 26 -28.62 22.09 23.82
C GLU A 26 -27.80 21.28 22.81
N VAL A 27 -27.84 19.94 22.89
CA VAL A 27 -27.17 19.05 21.94
C VAL A 27 -27.97 19.00 20.64
N VAL A 28 -27.35 19.36 19.52
CA VAL A 28 -27.95 19.23 18.19
C VAL A 28 -27.60 17.88 17.56
N SER A 29 -26.36 17.45 17.79
CA SER A 29 -25.86 16.14 17.39
C SER A 29 -24.72 15.73 18.31
N TRP A 30 -24.48 14.43 18.38
CA TRP A 30 -23.41 13.87 19.19
C TRP A 30 -22.76 12.70 18.47
N THR A 31 -21.55 12.36 18.89
CA THR A 31 -20.74 11.32 18.26
C THR A 31 -20.39 10.23 19.25
N CYS A 32 -20.49 8.99 18.80
CA CYS A 32 -19.96 7.82 19.49
C CYS A 32 -18.90 7.15 18.62
N ASN A 33 -17.71 6.94 19.18
CA ASN A 33 -16.56 6.34 18.53
C ASN A 33 -16.28 4.96 19.11
N PHE A 34 -16.07 3.98 18.25
CA PHE A 34 -15.66 2.62 18.60
C PHE A 34 -14.34 2.30 17.91
N ASN A 35 -13.43 1.70 18.66
CA ASN A 35 -12.13 1.26 18.16
C ASN A 35 -11.89 -0.17 18.63
N ALA A 36 -11.93 -1.14 17.71
CA ALA A 36 -11.56 -2.53 17.97
C ALA A 36 -10.08 -2.74 17.56
N ASN A 37 -9.26 -3.17 18.51
CA ASN A 37 -7.82 -3.32 18.33
C ASN A 37 -7.44 -4.80 18.24
N TYR A 38 -6.69 -5.17 17.20
CA TYR A 38 -6.23 -6.53 16.96
C TYR A 38 -4.74 -6.70 17.27
N PRO A 39 -4.28 -7.91 17.69
CA PRO A 39 -2.87 -8.15 18.04
C PRO A 39 -1.86 -7.88 16.92
N ASN A 40 -2.30 -7.93 15.66
CA ASN A 40 -1.47 -7.66 14.48
C ASN A 40 -1.41 -6.15 14.12
N ASN A 41 -1.68 -5.26 15.08
CA ASN A 41 -1.77 -3.81 14.91
C ASN A 41 -2.86 -3.33 13.93
N THR A 42 -3.77 -4.21 13.50
CA THR A 42 -4.94 -3.79 12.74
C THR A 42 -5.98 -3.15 13.66
N LYS A 43 -6.68 -2.13 13.16
CA LYS A 43 -7.72 -1.42 13.90
C LYS A 43 -8.96 -1.26 13.04
N LEU A 44 -10.13 -1.61 13.59
CA LEU A 44 -11.43 -1.25 13.02
C LEU A 44 -11.99 -0.04 13.78
N MET A 45 -12.40 0.97 13.04
CA MET A 45 -12.96 2.20 13.59
C MET A 45 -14.38 2.41 13.07
N VAL A 46 -15.30 2.68 13.98
CA VAL A 46 -16.67 3.10 13.66
C VAL A 46 -16.93 4.43 14.34
N ILE A 47 -17.35 5.42 13.56
CA ILE A 47 -17.73 6.75 14.01
C ILE A 47 -19.20 6.93 13.65
N VAL A 48 -20.06 7.07 14.66
CA VAL A 48 -21.49 7.34 14.47
C VAL A 48 -21.80 8.74 14.96
N THR A 49 -22.31 9.57 14.08
CA THR A 49 -22.90 10.86 14.43
C THR A 49 -24.41 10.74 14.36
N SER A 50 -25.10 11.21 15.40
CA SER A 50 -26.56 11.07 15.51
C SER A 50 -27.18 12.34 16.07
N PRO A 51 -28.46 12.63 15.76
CA PRO A 51 -29.25 13.62 16.47
C PRO A 51 -29.32 13.32 17.98
N ALA A 52 -29.65 14.32 18.80
CA ALA A 52 -29.67 14.20 20.26
C ALA A 52 -30.70 13.19 20.81
N ASP A 53 -31.77 12.91 20.07
CA ASP A 53 -32.84 11.97 20.45
C ASP A 53 -32.56 10.52 20.00
N ALA A 54 -31.46 10.28 19.29
CA ALA A 54 -31.07 8.96 18.81
C ALA A 54 -29.91 8.36 19.62
N ASP A 55 -29.97 7.06 19.89
CA ASP A 55 -28.90 6.32 20.55
C ASP A 55 -27.78 5.94 19.56
N GLY A 56 -26.93 6.91 19.24
CA GLY A 56 -25.79 6.73 18.34
C GLY A 56 -24.78 5.69 18.84
N CYS A 57 -24.68 5.44 20.15
CA CYS A 57 -23.78 4.41 20.68
C CYS A 57 -24.34 3.00 20.45
N ALA A 58 -25.65 2.77 20.60
CA ALA A 58 -26.25 1.49 20.26
C ALA A 58 -26.04 1.14 18.78
N ILE A 59 -26.25 2.10 17.88
CA ILE A 59 -25.99 1.95 16.44
C ILE A 59 -24.51 1.62 16.19
N GLY A 60 -23.60 2.36 16.83
CA GLY A 60 -22.16 2.14 16.68
C GLY A 60 -21.71 0.78 17.21
N GLU A 61 -22.34 0.28 18.29
CA GLU A 61 -22.05 -1.05 18.85
C GLU A 61 -22.46 -2.18 17.88
N ASP A 62 -23.64 -2.08 17.26
CA ASP A 62 -24.09 -3.08 16.28
C ASP A 62 -23.21 -3.08 15.02
N LEU A 63 -22.78 -1.89 14.57
CA LEU A 63 -21.88 -1.74 13.44
C LEU A 63 -20.49 -2.31 13.72
N ILE A 64 -19.87 -1.99 14.86
CA ILE A 64 -18.53 -2.52 15.18
C ILE A 64 -18.56 -4.03 15.35
N ARG A 65 -19.61 -4.60 15.98
CA ARG A 65 -19.78 -6.06 16.06
C ARG A 65 -19.89 -6.72 14.68
N THR A 66 -20.63 -6.09 13.77
CA THR A 66 -20.77 -6.59 12.39
C THR A 66 -19.45 -6.51 11.63
N ALA A 67 -18.73 -5.38 11.76
CA ALA A 67 -17.41 -5.20 11.16
C ALA A 67 -16.40 -6.23 11.68
N MET A 68 -16.40 -6.48 12.99
CA MET A 68 -15.51 -7.49 13.62
C MET A 68 -15.79 -8.91 13.10
N ARG A 69 -17.08 -9.31 12.98
CA ARG A 69 -17.45 -10.61 12.40
C ARG A 69 -17.03 -10.74 10.94
N ALA A 70 -17.25 -9.70 10.14
CA ALA A 70 -16.84 -9.69 8.74
C ALA A 70 -15.31 -9.74 8.60
N PHE A 71 -14.60 -9.02 9.46
CA PHE A 71 -13.14 -9.01 9.48
C PHE A 71 -12.57 -10.39 9.85
N ASP A 72 -13.21 -11.14 10.75
CA ASP A 72 -12.78 -12.51 11.09
C ASP A 72 -12.93 -13.50 9.91
N GLN A 73 -13.90 -13.26 9.03
CA GLN A 73 -14.13 -14.07 7.82
C GLN A 73 -13.19 -13.73 6.66
N ARG A 74 -12.32 -12.73 6.81
CA ARG A 74 -11.38 -12.36 5.75
C ARG A 74 -10.47 -13.55 5.41
N PRO A 75 -10.15 -13.79 4.13
CA PRO A 75 -9.10 -14.72 3.76
C PRO A 75 -7.81 -14.37 4.53
N GLN A 76 -7.09 -15.38 4.98
CA GLN A 76 -5.77 -15.13 5.57
C GLN A 76 -4.87 -14.51 4.50
N TRP A 77 -3.99 -13.61 4.92
CA TRP A 77 -2.98 -13.06 4.02
C TRP A 77 -2.19 -14.22 3.39
N GLY A 78 -2.14 -14.24 2.06
CA GLY A 78 -1.49 -15.32 1.31
C GLY A 78 -2.32 -16.59 1.09
N SER A 79 -3.57 -16.66 1.55
CA SER A 79 -4.48 -17.79 1.28
C SER A 79 -5.34 -17.61 0.03
N GLY A 80 -5.04 -16.61 -0.79
CA GLY A 80 -5.69 -16.42 -2.09
C GLY A 80 -5.30 -17.53 -3.08
N PRO A 81 -6.09 -17.76 -4.13
CA PRO A 81 -5.76 -18.76 -5.15
C PRO A 81 -4.56 -18.38 -6.02
N ILE A 82 -4.11 -17.12 -5.93
CA ILE A 82 -2.98 -16.59 -6.71
C ILE A 82 -1.68 -16.96 -5.97
N PRO A 83 -0.76 -17.69 -6.60
CA PRO A 83 0.52 -18.04 -5.98
C PRO A 83 1.33 -16.76 -5.65
N PRO A 84 2.22 -16.82 -4.64
CA PRO A 84 3.20 -15.76 -4.42
C PRO A 84 3.97 -15.45 -5.72
N THR A 85 4.12 -14.17 -6.00
CA THR A 85 4.84 -13.65 -7.18
C THR A 85 6.24 -13.20 -6.75
N PRO A 86 7.15 -12.90 -7.69
CA PRO A 86 8.46 -12.34 -7.35
C PRO A 86 8.40 -11.05 -6.50
N LEU A 87 7.32 -10.27 -6.61
CA LEU A 87 7.11 -9.05 -5.82
C LEU A 87 6.51 -9.31 -4.43
N SER A 88 6.02 -10.52 -4.17
CA SER A 88 5.32 -10.83 -2.92
C SER A 88 6.27 -10.77 -1.71
N GLY A 89 5.99 -9.85 -0.79
CA GLY A 89 6.81 -9.63 0.41
C GLY A 89 8.13 -8.89 0.15
N LYS A 90 8.35 -8.38 -1.07
CA LYS A 90 9.51 -7.53 -1.39
C LYS A 90 9.29 -6.12 -0.86
N ASP A 91 10.40 -5.45 -0.58
CA ASP A 91 10.44 -4.05 -0.19
C ASP A 91 10.74 -3.19 -1.42
N ALA A 92 9.83 -2.26 -1.75
CA ALA A 92 10.02 -1.34 -2.87
C ALA A 92 11.24 -0.42 -2.66
N CYS A 93 11.66 -0.20 -1.41
CA CYS A 93 12.85 0.59 -1.08
C CYS A 93 14.16 -0.20 -1.07
N ALA A 94 14.14 -1.50 -1.39
CA ALA A 94 15.35 -2.33 -1.41
C ALA A 94 16.44 -1.76 -2.35
N VAL A 95 16.05 -1.21 -3.50
CA VAL A 95 16.96 -0.57 -4.46
C VAL A 95 17.65 0.65 -3.85
N ALA A 96 16.88 1.52 -3.19
CA ALA A 96 17.42 2.67 -2.48
C ALA A 96 18.43 2.25 -1.40
N HIS A 97 18.16 1.16 -0.68
CA HIS A 97 19.10 0.59 0.29
C HIS A 97 20.34 0.00 -0.35
N HIS A 98 20.20 -0.67 -1.49
CA HIS A 98 21.30 -1.25 -2.25
C HIS A 98 22.26 -0.17 -2.79
N LEU A 99 21.76 1.00 -3.20
CA LEU A 99 22.56 2.09 -3.77
C LEU A 99 23.30 2.95 -2.71
N ARG A 100 22.85 2.96 -1.46
CA ARG A 100 23.43 3.75 -0.35
C ARG A 100 24.94 3.59 -0.11
N PRO A 101 25.58 2.42 -0.30
CA PRO A 101 27.02 2.29 -0.10
C PRO A 101 27.85 3.13 -1.07
N ALA A 102 27.31 3.46 -2.25
CA ALA A 102 28.02 4.17 -3.31
C ALA A 102 27.48 5.59 -3.59
N HIS A 103 26.24 5.87 -3.20
CA HIS A 103 25.55 7.12 -3.50
C HIS A 103 24.89 7.74 -2.27
N GLN A 104 24.71 9.06 -2.29
CA GLN A 104 23.85 9.72 -1.32
C GLN A 104 22.38 9.48 -1.70
N ILE A 105 21.65 8.74 -0.87
CA ILE A 105 20.24 8.39 -1.12
C ILE A 105 19.35 8.97 -0.03
N ASP A 106 18.44 9.87 -0.43
CA ASP A 106 17.43 10.44 0.46
C ASP A 106 16.05 9.86 0.10
N VAL A 107 15.51 9.00 0.96
CA VAL A 107 14.18 8.36 0.76
C VAL A 107 13.09 9.26 1.36
N LEU A 108 12.06 9.56 0.56
CA LEU A 108 10.88 10.30 0.99
C LEU A 108 9.87 9.32 1.59
N VAL A 109 10.04 9.04 2.88
CA VAL A 109 9.23 8.04 3.61
C VAL A 109 7.73 8.38 3.56
N ASP A 110 7.36 9.65 3.66
CA ASP A 110 5.96 10.08 3.70
C ASP A 110 5.26 9.98 2.33
N GLU A 111 6.02 9.90 1.23
CA GLU A 111 5.49 9.73 -0.13
C GLU A 111 5.63 8.28 -0.63
N SER A 112 6.35 7.44 0.11
CA SER A 112 6.55 6.03 -0.21
C SER A 112 5.40 5.18 0.34
N THR A 113 5.10 4.07 -0.35
CA THR A 113 4.06 3.13 0.04
C THR A 113 4.62 1.72 0.20
N VAL A 114 3.78 0.75 0.57
CA VAL A 114 4.16 -0.66 0.58
C VAL A 114 4.53 -1.22 -0.80
N ALA A 115 4.17 -0.51 -1.89
CA ALA A 115 4.40 -0.93 -3.26
C ALA A 115 5.20 0.10 -4.08
N SER A 116 5.63 1.22 -3.50
CA SER A 116 6.41 2.23 -4.19
C SER A 116 7.42 2.90 -3.25
N CYS A 117 8.57 3.28 -3.78
CA CYS A 117 9.60 3.99 -3.05
C CYS A 117 10.08 5.20 -3.85
N MET A 118 9.94 6.38 -3.24
CA MET A 118 10.41 7.63 -3.83
C MET A 118 11.69 8.08 -3.14
N PHE A 119 12.73 8.35 -3.93
CA PHE A 119 14.03 8.77 -3.41
C PHE A 119 14.80 9.63 -4.41
N THR A 120 15.81 10.34 -3.91
CA THR A 120 16.80 11.05 -4.73
C THR A 120 18.15 10.34 -4.70
N ILE A 121 18.98 10.57 -5.72
CA ILE A 121 20.35 10.06 -5.82
C ILE A 121 21.29 11.25 -5.97
N ASP A 122 22.24 11.47 -5.06
CA ASP A 122 23.25 12.54 -5.16
C ASP A 122 22.64 13.95 -5.38
N GLY A 123 21.49 14.22 -4.74
CA GLY A 123 20.79 15.51 -4.84
C GLY A 123 20.04 15.75 -6.16
N SER A 124 19.92 14.72 -6.99
CA SER A 124 19.22 14.78 -8.28
C SER A 124 17.68 14.75 -8.11
N PRO A 125 16.88 15.03 -9.17
CA PRO A 125 15.42 14.94 -9.12
C PRO A 125 14.91 13.59 -8.61
N LEU A 126 13.69 13.56 -8.08
CA LEU A 126 13.05 12.34 -7.58
C LEU A 126 13.00 11.22 -8.63
N VAL A 127 13.25 10.01 -8.13
CA VAL A 127 12.99 8.74 -8.81
C VAL A 127 11.90 8.03 -8.03
N ASP A 128 10.91 7.49 -8.72
CA ASP A 128 9.89 6.60 -8.14
C ASP A 128 10.10 5.18 -8.67
N VAL A 129 10.24 4.23 -7.75
CA VAL A 129 10.32 2.79 -8.03
C VAL A 129 9.04 2.15 -7.52
N ALA A 130 8.21 1.61 -8.41
CA ALA A 130 6.90 1.08 -8.08
C ALA A 130 6.68 -0.34 -8.60
N PHE A 131 6.04 -1.18 -7.80
CA PHE A 131 5.63 -2.53 -8.16
C PHE A 131 4.35 -2.50 -9.01
N ALA A 132 4.34 -3.24 -10.11
CA ALA A 132 3.20 -3.33 -11.00
C ALA A 132 2.99 -4.75 -11.53
N TYR A 133 1.76 -5.02 -11.99
CA TYR A 133 1.43 -6.20 -12.77
C TYR A 133 0.71 -5.74 -14.04
N ARG A 134 1.14 -6.22 -15.21
CA ARG A 134 0.52 -5.87 -16.50
C ARG A 134 0.32 -7.08 -17.37
N ASP A 135 -0.62 -6.97 -18.30
CA ASP A 135 -0.73 -7.90 -19.41
C ASP A 135 0.55 -7.83 -20.26
N PRO A 136 1.28 -8.94 -20.48
CA PRO A 136 2.50 -8.93 -21.27
C PRO A 136 2.27 -8.44 -22.72
N ALA A 137 1.06 -8.53 -23.26
CA ALA A 137 0.74 -8.04 -24.61
C ALA A 137 0.69 -6.52 -24.71
N THR A 138 0.61 -5.80 -23.59
CA THR A 138 0.63 -4.33 -23.56
C THR A 138 2.02 -3.75 -23.33
N LEU A 139 3.02 -4.60 -23.06
CA LEU A 139 4.40 -4.18 -23.01
C LEU A 139 4.92 -3.96 -24.43
N ASP A 140 5.45 -2.78 -24.69
CA ASP A 140 6.10 -2.49 -25.97
C ASP A 140 7.48 -3.18 -26.01
N VAL A 141 7.49 -4.38 -26.59
CA VAL A 141 8.68 -5.23 -26.72
C VAL A 141 9.20 -5.07 -28.15
N SER A 142 10.07 -4.08 -28.37
CA SER A 142 10.79 -3.94 -29.64
C SER A 142 11.96 -4.94 -29.72
N PRO A 143 12.44 -5.33 -30.91
CA PRO A 143 13.62 -6.19 -31.05
C PRO A 143 14.90 -5.57 -30.47
N ASP A 144 14.93 -4.23 -30.34
CA ASP A 144 16.04 -3.45 -29.78
C ASP A 144 15.81 -3.11 -28.30
N GLN A 145 14.95 -3.87 -27.62
CA GLN A 145 14.59 -3.64 -26.23
C GLN A 145 15.84 -3.68 -25.32
N LEU A 146 15.91 -2.72 -24.40
CA LEU A 146 16.96 -2.66 -23.40
C LEU A 146 16.90 -3.91 -22.50
N MET A 147 18.05 -4.56 -22.35
CA MET A 147 18.24 -5.70 -21.45
C MET A 147 19.19 -5.30 -20.32
N ILE A 148 18.81 -5.59 -19.08
CA ILE A 148 19.61 -5.34 -17.88
C ILE A 148 19.67 -6.66 -17.10
N ASP A 149 20.85 -7.24 -16.96
CA ASP A 149 21.09 -8.56 -16.35
C ASP A 149 20.08 -9.66 -16.72
N GLY A 150 19.69 -9.73 -18.01
CA GLY A 150 18.71 -10.70 -18.50
C GLY A 150 17.24 -10.31 -18.30
N HIS A 151 16.96 -9.22 -17.59
CA HIS A 151 15.63 -8.62 -17.49
C HIS A 151 15.33 -7.73 -18.70
N ARG A 152 14.12 -7.89 -19.24
CA ARG A 152 13.59 -7.03 -20.29
C ARG A 152 13.11 -5.72 -19.69
N VAL A 153 13.51 -4.59 -20.27
CA VAL A 153 13.07 -3.26 -19.87
C VAL A 153 12.27 -2.63 -21.01
N ALA A 154 10.98 -2.46 -20.82
CA ALA A 154 10.11 -1.71 -21.73
C ALA A 154 10.06 -0.24 -21.28
N GLY A 155 9.91 0.71 -22.19
CA GLY A 155 9.81 2.11 -21.81
C GLY A 155 10.32 3.04 -22.90
N ASP A 156 10.09 4.32 -22.67
CA ASP A 156 10.51 5.38 -23.58
C ASP A 156 11.09 6.53 -22.77
N ALA A 157 12.28 6.98 -23.20
CA ALA A 157 12.97 8.10 -22.60
C ALA A 157 12.11 9.36 -22.63
N THR A 158 11.27 9.59 -23.65
CA THR A 158 10.42 10.79 -23.71
C THR A 158 9.40 10.83 -22.57
N SER A 159 8.88 9.67 -22.16
CA SER A 159 7.95 9.55 -21.03
C SER A 159 8.64 9.57 -19.66
N GLY A 160 9.93 9.20 -19.61
CA GLY A 160 10.67 8.99 -18.36
C GLY A 160 10.23 7.75 -17.57
N ILE A 161 9.43 6.86 -18.17
CA ILE A 161 8.88 5.68 -17.50
C ILE A 161 9.46 4.41 -18.15
N PHE A 162 9.99 3.53 -17.31
CA PHE A 162 10.60 2.27 -17.70
C PHE A 162 10.11 1.13 -16.81
N ASP A 163 9.58 0.08 -17.42
CA ASP A 163 9.09 -1.12 -16.77
C ASP A 163 10.08 -2.28 -16.96
N MET A 164 10.72 -2.73 -15.87
CA MET A 164 11.54 -3.93 -15.86
C MET A 164 10.68 -5.17 -15.53
N VAL A 165 10.74 -6.20 -16.36
CA VAL A 165 10.11 -7.50 -16.11
C VAL A 165 10.94 -8.31 -15.13
N VAL A 166 10.42 -8.59 -13.94
CA VAL A 166 11.13 -9.27 -12.84
C VAL A 166 10.60 -10.68 -12.54
N GLY A 167 9.89 -11.28 -13.50
CA GLY A 167 9.29 -12.59 -13.31
C GLY A 167 8.62 -13.17 -14.54
N ASP A 168 8.30 -14.45 -14.43
CA ASP A 168 7.51 -15.16 -15.42
C ASP A 168 6.05 -14.70 -15.42
N ALA A 169 5.39 -14.91 -16.56
CA ALA A 169 3.96 -14.65 -16.69
C ALA A 169 3.13 -15.68 -15.91
N PHE A 170 2.08 -15.23 -15.25
CA PHE A 170 1.20 -16.08 -14.44
C PHE A 170 -0.28 -15.69 -14.58
N ASP A 171 -1.18 -16.63 -14.33
CA ASP A 171 -2.62 -16.38 -14.29
C ASP A 171 -2.99 -15.65 -13.00
N ASN A 172 -3.67 -14.50 -13.12
CA ASN A 172 -4.09 -13.70 -11.97
C ASN A 172 -5.36 -14.21 -11.26
N GLY A 173 -5.84 -15.41 -11.59
CA GLY A 173 -7.03 -16.03 -11.02
C GLY A 173 -8.35 -15.60 -11.67
N ASN A 174 -8.31 -14.62 -12.58
CA ASN A 174 -9.48 -14.16 -13.35
C ASN A 174 -9.39 -14.55 -14.84
N GLY A 175 -8.47 -15.45 -15.20
CA GLY A 175 -8.24 -15.90 -16.57
C GLY A 175 -7.42 -14.93 -17.43
N ALA A 176 -6.85 -13.88 -16.82
CA ALA A 176 -5.89 -13.00 -17.47
C ALA A 176 -4.46 -13.37 -17.06
N VAL A 177 -3.57 -13.41 -18.04
CA VAL A 177 -2.14 -13.64 -17.81
C VAL A 177 -1.47 -12.28 -17.60
N VAL A 178 -0.70 -12.16 -16.52
CA VAL A 178 0.05 -10.95 -16.18
C VAL A 178 1.51 -11.28 -15.90
N VAL A 179 2.37 -10.28 -16.03
CA VAL A 179 3.79 -10.34 -15.62
C VAL A 179 4.03 -9.35 -14.48
N ALA A 180 4.93 -9.72 -13.58
CA ALA A 180 5.40 -8.85 -12.50
C ALA A 180 6.46 -7.87 -13.01
N LEU A 181 6.30 -6.59 -12.66
CA LEU A 181 7.13 -5.49 -13.11
C LEU A 181 7.60 -4.63 -11.94
N VAL A 182 8.79 -4.05 -12.10
CA VAL A 182 9.21 -2.88 -11.34
C VAL A 182 9.29 -1.70 -12.31
N SER A 183 8.45 -0.71 -12.08
CA SER A 183 8.39 0.53 -12.86
C SER A 183 9.29 1.57 -12.24
N VAL A 184 10.10 2.22 -13.06
CA VAL A 184 10.95 3.35 -12.69
C VAL A 184 10.42 4.58 -13.41
N SER A 185 10.00 5.58 -12.64
CA SER A 185 9.70 6.91 -13.17
C SER A 185 10.84 7.86 -12.83
N ASP A 186 11.54 8.30 -13.87
CA ASP A 186 12.65 9.22 -13.85
C ASP A 186 12.45 10.32 -14.91
N PHE A 187 12.01 11.50 -14.47
CA PHE A 187 11.76 12.64 -15.36
C PHE A 187 12.98 13.54 -15.57
N SER A 188 14.16 13.17 -15.05
CA SER A 188 15.41 13.89 -15.34
C SER A 188 15.91 13.64 -16.76
N LEU A 189 15.45 12.56 -17.40
CA LEU A 189 15.92 12.05 -18.69
C LEU A 189 17.40 11.63 -18.69
N ASP A 190 17.99 11.44 -17.51
CA ASP A 190 19.34 10.92 -17.33
C ASP A 190 19.34 9.39 -17.46
N MET A 191 19.77 8.91 -18.62
CA MET A 191 19.79 7.48 -18.93
C MET A 191 20.86 6.70 -18.15
N ASP A 192 21.92 7.35 -17.67
CA ASP A 192 22.94 6.68 -16.86
C ASP A 192 22.44 6.49 -15.43
N ARG A 193 21.73 7.48 -14.89
CA ARG A 193 21.01 7.37 -13.61
C ARG A 193 19.91 6.31 -13.68
N LEU A 194 19.13 6.29 -14.76
CA LEU A 194 18.14 5.24 -14.97
C LEU A 194 18.78 3.85 -14.97
N ARG A 195 19.89 3.66 -15.70
CA ARG A 195 20.60 2.37 -15.74
C ARG A 195 21.09 1.96 -14.35
N LEU A 196 21.65 2.89 -13.58
CA LEU A 196 22.06 2.63 -12.20
C LEU A 196 20.89 2.09 -11.36
N VAL A 197 19.70 2.69 -11.48
CA VAL A 197 18.50 2.25 -10.76
C VAL A 197 18.03 0.89 -11.26
N LEU A 198 18.01 0.67 -12.57
CA LEU A 198 17.61 -0.60 -13.19
C LEU A 198 18.57 -1.74 -12.82
N ASP A 199 19.88 -1.50 -12.82
CA ASP A 199 20.88 -2.48 -12.37
C ASP A 199 20.64 -2.84 -10.89
N GLY A 200 20.41 -1.82 -10.05
CA GLY A 200 20.07 -2.03 -8.64
C GLY A 200 18.73 -2.77 -8.43
N ILE A 201 17.79 -2.68 -9.37
CA ILE A 201 16.58 -3.51 -9.38
C ILE A 201 16.93 -4.94 -9.76
N ALA A 202 17.65 -5.15 -10.86
CA ALA A 202 18.00 -6.49 -11.33
C ALA A 202 18.72 -7.31 -10.26
N ASP A 203 19.63 -6.71 -9.49
CA ASP A 203 20.33 -7.36 -8.36
C ASP A 203 19.39 -7.88 -7.24
N GLN A 204 18.12 -7.44 -7.21
CA GLN A 204 17.13 -7.84 -6.20
C GLN A 204 16.20 -8.97 -6.67
N TYR A 205 16.24 -9.36 -7.95
CA TYR A 205 15.30 -10.29 -8.59
C TYR A 205 16.00 -11.40 -9.38
#